data_AF-A0A0W0R2Z9-F1
#
_entry.id   AF-A0A0W0R2Z9-F1
#
_cell.length_a   1.000
_cell.length_b   1.000
_cell.length_c   1.000
_cell.angle_alpha   90.00
_cell.angle_beta   90.00
_cell.angle_gamma   90.00
#
_symmetry.space_group_name_H-M   'P 1'
#
loop_
_entity.id
_entity.type
_entity.pdbx_description
1 polymer ?
#
loop_
_entity_poly.entity_id
_entity_poly.type
_entity_poly.pdbx_seq_one_letter_code
_entity_poly.pdbx_strand_id
1 'polypeptide(L)'
;MYLTILLVVCASAIVVFFSQEFGNLFKRIFSIPGFKLFVPLILASWLVEYYEELGVKILLWIKIYLHDFMNWIDNLSPIEKNSMLFTHILHLFLFGILPVLILLLVAKAKKRYEPLAHTYVIGMAFWLTFAILLTVHKP
;
A
#
# COMPACT_ATOMS: atom_id res chain seq x y z
N MET A 1 21.70 -29.45 -22.35
CA MET A 1 20.70 -30.29 -21.64
C MET A 1 21.36 -31.23 -20.64
N TYR A 2 22.32 -32.08 -21.03
CA TYR A 2 23.04 -32.94 -20.08
C TYR A 2 23.88 -32.18 -19.05
N LEU A 3 24.54 -31.09 -19.46
CA LEU A 3 25.36 -30.26 -18.57
C LEU A 3 24.54 -29.56 -17.48
N THR A 4 23.36 -29.05 -17.83
CA THR A 4 22.42 -28.45 -16.88
C THR A 4 21.89 -29.47 -15.88
N ILE A 5 21.59 -30.70 -16.33
CA ILE A 5 21.15 -31.79 -15.43
C ILE A 5 22.29 -32.17 -14.48
N LEU A 6 23.51 -32.34 -15.00
CA LEU A 6 24.71 -32.65 -14.20
C LEU A 6 24.95 -31.58 -13.13
N LEU A 7 24.85 -30.29 -13.51
CA LEU A 7 25.05 -29.17 -12.60
C LEU A 7 23.99 -29.15 -11.48
N VAL A 8 22.72 -29.38 -11.82
CA VAL A 8 21.63 -29.46 -10.83
C VAL A 8 21.83 -30.64 -9.88
N VAL A 9 22.26 -31.81 -10.38
CA VAL A 9 22.54 -33.00 -9.56
C VAL A 9 23.75 -32.78 -8.64
N CYS A 10 24.83 -32.18 -9.15
CA CYS A 10 25.97 -31.81 -8.32
C CYS A 10 25.59 -30.77 -7.25
N ALA A 11 24.84 -29.73 -7.63
CA ALA A 11 24.41 -28.70 -6.69
C ALA A 11 23.49 -29.26 -5.60
N SER A 12 22.52 -30.12 -5.96
CA SER A 12 21.64 -30.75 -4.98
C SER A 12 22.40 -31.70 -4.05
N ALA A 13 23.35 -32.47 -4.57
CA ALA A 13 24.21 -33.32 -3.76
C ALA A 13 25.02 -32.50 -2.74
N ILE A 14 25.66 -31.40 -3.17
CA ILE A 14 26.40 -30.49 -2.28
C ILE A 14 25.47 -29.96 -1.17
N VAL A 15 24.27 -29.48 -1.51
CA VAL A 15 23.32 -28.95 -0.52
C VAL A 15 22.91 -30.01 0.50
N VAL A 16 22.67 -31.25 0.07
CA VAL A 16 22.27 -32.36 0.96
C VAL A 16 23.42 -32.78 1.88
N PHE A 17 24.62 -33.00 1.32
CA PHE A 17 25.79 -33.42 2.09
C PHE A 17 26.22 -32.37 3.12
N PHE A 18 26.11 -31.08 2.78
CA PHE A 18 26.48 -29.97 3.66
C PHE A 18 25.29 -29.36 4.40
N SER A 19 24.14 -30.03 4.46
CA SER A 19 22.91 -29.49 5.08
C SER A 19 23.10 -29.07 6.54
N GLN A 20 23.89 -29.83 7.31
CA GLN A 20 24.22 -29.50 8.70
C GLN A 20 25.13 -28.27 8.83
N GLU A 21 26.15 -28.18 7.96
CA GLU A 21 27.08 -27.05 7.87
C GLU A 21 26.32 -25.76 7.52
N PHE A 22 25.46 -25.81 6.51
CA PHE A 22 24.59 -24.69 6.14
C PHE A 22 23.63 -24.31 7.27
N GLY A 23 23.01 -25.28 7.94
CA GLY A 23 22.12 -25.01 9.07
C GLY A 23 22.81 -24.30 10.23
N ASN A 24 24.06 -24.68 10.53
CA ASN A 24 24.87 -24.03 11.55
C ASN A 24 25.33 -22.63 11.13
N LEU A 25 25.68 -22.43 9.86
CA LEU A 25 25.97 -21.12 9.28
C LEU A 25 24.76 -20.18 9.38
N PHE A 26 23.57 -20.63 8.97
CA PHE A 26 22.35 -19.84 9.10
C PHE A 26 22.08 -19.50 10.56
N LYS A 27 22.11 -20.47 11.48
CA LYS A 27 21.93 -20.18 12.92
C LYS A 27 22.89 -19.11 13.43
N ARG A 28 24.15 -19.13 12.98
CA ARG A 28 25.17 -18.13 13.36
C ARG A 28 24.91 -16.75 12.74
N ILE A 29 24.36 -16.69 11.53
CA ILE A 29 23.96 -15.43 10.89
C ILE A 29 22.72 -14.84 11.59
N PHE A 30 21.72 -15.67 11.86
CA PHE A 30 20.48 -15.27 12.52
C PHE A 30 20.65 -14.95 14.02
N SER A 31 21.74 -15.39 14.66
CA SER A 31 22.05 -15.05 16.06
C SER A 31 22.70 -13.67 16.21
N ILE A 32 23.09 -13.01 15.12
CA ILE A 32 23.66 -11.66 15.16
C ILE A 32 22.56 -10.68 15.63
N PRO A 33 22.79 -9.91 16.71
CA PRO A 33 21.83 -8.91 17.18
C PRO A 33 21.57 -7.87 16.07
N GLY A 34 20.31 -7.75 15.65
CA GLY A 34 19.89 -6.91 14.52
C GLY A 34 19.47 -7.68 13.26
N PHE A 35 19.89 -8.93 13.09
CA PHE A 35 19.51 -9.73 11.91
C PHE A 35 18.00 -10.06 11.86
N LYS A 36 17.35 -10.06 13.03
CA LYS A 36 15.88 -10.18 13.16
C LYS A 36 15.12 -9.05 12.44
N LEU A 37 15.75 -7.90 12.18
CA LEU A 37 15.15 -6.80 11.41
C LEU A 37 15.46 -6.92 9.91
N PHE A 38 16.57 -7.53 9.53
CA PHE A 38 16.95 -7.71 8.13
C PHE A 38 15.99 -8.64 7.38
N VAL A 39 15.52 -9.71 8.03
CA VAL A 39 14.59 -10.67 7.41
C VAL A 39 13.26 -10.01 7.03
N PRO A 40 12.54 -9.32 7.93
CA PRO A 40 11.32 -8.62 7.56
C PRO A 40 11.60 -7.46 6.59
N LEU A 41 12.77 -6.82 6.65
CA LEU A 41 13.12 -5.77 5.69
C LEU A 41 13.30 -6.32 4.28
N ILE A 42 14.04 -7.42 4.11
CA ILE A 42 14.22 -8.09 2.81
C ILE A 42 12.88 -8.57 2.26
N LEU A 43 12.05 -9.18 3.11
CA LEU A 43 10.71 -9.60 2.72
C LEU A 43 9.83 -8.42 2.31
N ALA A 44 9.87 -7.32 3.07
CA ALA A 44 9.13 -6.11 2.72
C ALA A 44 9.61 -5.50 1.40
N SER A 45 10.93 -5.40 1.18
CA SER A 45 11.50 -4.91 -0.07
C SER A 45 11.12 -5.78 -1.26
N TRP A 46 11.21 -7.11 -1.13
CA TRP A 46 10.81 -8.04 -2.18
C TRP A 46 9.32 -7.96 -2.48
N LEU A 47 8.49 -7.80 -1.45
CA LEU A 47 7.05 -7.63 -1.61
C LEU A 47 6.73 -6.30 -2.31
N VAL A 48 7.40 -5.21 -1.97
CA VAL A 48 7.23 -3.93 -2.65
C VAL A 48 7.61 -4.05 -4.13
N GLU A 49 8.76 -4.64 -4.46
CA GLU A 49 9.21 -4.82 -5.85
C GLU A 49 8.24 -5.69 -6.65
N TYR A 50 7.78 -6.79 -6.09
CA TYR A 50 6.85 -7.70 -6.78
C TYR A 50 5.48 -7.07 -7.03
N TYR A 51 4.98 -6.25 -6.09
CA TYR A 51 3.67 -5.61 -6.19
C TYR A 51 3.72 -4.16 -6.69
N GLU A 52 4.89 -3.65 -7.09
CA GLU A 52 5.05 -2.26 -7.53
C GLU A 52 4.12 -1.94 -8.71
N GLU A 53 4.12 -2.80 -9.73
CA GLU A 53 3.30 -2.61 -10.92
C GLU A 53 1.80 -2.63 -10.59
N LEU A 54 1.38 -3.54 -9.71
CA LEU A 54 -0.01 -3.63 -9.25
C LEU A 54 -0.40 -2.41 -8.41
N GLY A 55 0.48 -1.98 -7.51
CA GLY A 55 0.29 -0.80 -6.67
C GLY A 55 0.11 0.46 -7.52
N VAL A 56 0.98 0.68 -8.50
CA VAL A 56 0.90 1.82 -9.43
C VAL A 56 -0.38 1.77 -10.27
N LYS A 57 -0.76 0.59 -10.79
CA LYS A 57 -2.02 0.43 -11.55
C LYS A 57 -3.24 0.74 -10.70
N ILE A 58 -3.31 0.24 -9.48
CA ILE A 58 -4.41 0.52 -8.54
C ILE A 58 -4.46 2.02 -8.25
N LEU A 59 -3.31 2.65 -8.00
CA LEU A 59 -3.22 4.07 -7.70
C LEU A 59 -3.69 4.94 -8.87
N LEU A 60 -3.29 4.58 -10.11
CA LEU A 60 -3.74 5.23 -11.34
C LEU A 60 -5.24 5.06 -11.56
N TRP A 61 -5.78 3.86 -11.35
CA TRP A 61 -7.21 3.60 -11.45
C TRP A 61 -7.99 4.46 -10.46
N ILE A 62 -7.60 4.46 -9.19
CA ILE A 62 -8.23 5.30 -8.16
C ILE A 62 -8.17 6.77 -8.58
N LYS A 63 -7.02 7.25 -9.09
CA LYS A 63 -6.87 8.63 -9.57
C LYS A 63 -7.88 8.97 -10.67
N ILE A 64 -7.99 8.12 -11.69
CA ILE A 64 -8.89 8.35 -12.84
C ILE A 64 -10.34 8.43 -12.35
N TYR A 65 -10.79 7.43 -11.59
CA TYR A 65 -12.14 7.42 -11.04
C TYR A 65 -12.42 8.62 -10.13
N LEU A 66 -11.44 9.01 -9.33
CA LEU A 66 -11.57 10.17 -8.46
C LEU A 66 -11.76 11.44 -9.29
N HIS A 67 -10.97 11.63 -10.35
CA HIS A 67 -11.08 12.80 -11.21
C HIS A 67 -12.39 12.82 -12.02
N ASP A 68 -12.83 11.68 -12.55
CA ASP A 68 -14.11 11.55 -13.25
C ASP A 68 -15.28 11.86 -12.31
N PHE A 69 -15.19 11.40 -11.07
CA PHE A 69 -16.19 11.71 -10.04
C PHE A 69 -16.17 13.20 -9.65
N MET A 70 -15.00 13.85 -9.59
CA MET A 70 -14.91 15.30 -9.37
C MET A 70 -15.62 16.05 -10.51
N ASN A 71 -15.30 15.69 -11.75
CA ASN A 71 -15.89 16.31 -12.94
C ASN A 71 -17.42 16.12 -12.96
N TRP A 72 -17.91 14.97 -12.49
CA TRP A 72 -19.34 14.72 -12.34
C TRP A 72 -19.99 15.63 -11.29
N ILE A 73 -19.36 15.83 -10.12
CA ILE A 73 -19.85 16.75 -9.09
C ILE A 73 -19.84 18.20 -9.59
N ASP A 74 -18.75 18.62 -10.24
CA ASP A 74 -18.61 19.96 -10.80
C ASP A 74 -19.70 20.25 -11.84
N ASN A 75 -20.07 19.26 -12.67
CA ASN A 75 -21.16 19.39 -13.62
C ASN A 75 -22.55 19.47 -12.96
N LEU A 76 -22.71 18.94 -11.75
CA LEU A 76 -23.96 19.00 -10.99
C LEU A 76 -24.13 20.35 -10.27
N SER A 77 -23.02 21.06 -10.03
CA SER A 77 -22.99 22.31 -9.29
C SER A 77 -23.07 23.52 -10.23
N PRO A 78 -24.00 24.47 -10.03
CA PRO A 78 -24.07 25.70 -10.82
C PRO A 78 -23.01 26.74 -10.41
N ILE A 79 -22.05 26.38 -9.54
CA ILE A 79 -21.04 27.29 -9.00
C ILE A 79 -19.99 27.58 -10.09
N GLU A 80 -19.84 28.86 -10.42
CA GLU A 80 -19.04 29.36 -11.53
C GLU A 80 -17.62 28.75 -11.61
N LYS A 81 -17.22 28.40 -12.84
CA LYS A 81 -15.94 27.82 -13.27
C LYS A 81 -14.66 28.53 -12.77
N ASN A 82 -14.78 29.69 -12.13
CA ASN A 82 -13.66 30.58 -11.83
C ASN A 82 -13.02 30.36 -10.45
N SER A 83 -13.56 29.49 -9.60
CA SER A 83 -13.01 29.22 -8.26
C SER A 83 -12.40 27.83 -8.14
N MET A 84 -11.58 27.42 -9.12
CA MET A 84 -10.91 26.10 -9.17
C MET A 84 -10.26 25.69 -7.84
N LEU A 85 -9.73 26.66 -7.08
CA LEU A 85 -9.13 26.44 -5.76
C LEU A 85 -10.16 26.12 -4.68
N PHE A 86 -11.30 26.80 -4.67
CA PHE A 86 -12.35 26.59 -3.67
C PHE A 86 -13.04 25.25 -3.89
N THR A 87 -13.35 24.90 -5.14
CA THR A 87 -13.88 23.57 -5.47
C THR A 87 -12.88 22.48 -5.08
N HIS A 88 -11.58 22.62 -5.37
CA HIS A 88 -10.58 21.64 -4.93
C HIS A 88 -10.54 21.43 -3.42
N ILE A 89 -10.55 22.50 -2.63
CA ILE A 89 -10.52 22.41 -1.16
C ILE A 89 -11.79 21.75 -0.63
N LEU A 90 -12.95 22.07 -1.19
CA LEU A 90 -14.24 21.50 -0.78
C LEU A 90 -14.30 20.01 -1.11
N HIS A 91 -13.83 19.62 -2.29
CA HIS A 91 -13.70 18.21 -2.68
C HIS A 91 -12.72 17.46 -1.77
N LEU A 92 -11.56 18.05 -1.47
CA LEU A 92 -10.57 17.47 -0.55
C LEU A 92 -11.16 17.23 0.84
N PHE A 93 -11.94 18.19 1.33
CA PHE A 93 -12.61 18.10 2.62
C PHE A 93 -13.70 17.02 2.60
N LEU A 94 -14.49 16.96 1.52
CA LEU A 94 -15.53 15.95 1.32
C LEU A 94 -14.92 14.55 1.33
N PHE A 95 -13.89 14.31 0.51
CA PHE A 95 -13.19 13.02 0.40
C PHE A 95 -12.35 12.64 1.61
N GLY A 96 -11.88 13.63 2.37
CA GLY A 96 -11.22 13.43 3.65
C GLY A 96 -12.15 12.87 4.72
N ILE A 97 -13.37 13.41 4.77
CA ILE A 97 -14.32 13.13 5.85
C ILE A 97 -15.24 11.96 5.51
N LEU A 98 -15.56 11.75 4.23
CA LEU A 98 -16.41 10.64 3.77
C LEU A 98 -15.97 9.26 4.27
N PRO A 99 -14.70 8.82 4.10
CA PRO A 99 -14.27 7.51 4.55
C PRO A 99 -14.33 7.38 6.08
N VAL A 100 -14.04 8.46 6.81
CA VAL A 100 -14.14 8.50 8.28
C VAL A 100 -15.60 8.38 8.73
N LEU A 101 -16.52 9.09 8.07
CA LEU A 101 -17.96 8.99 8.33
C LEU A 101 -18.51 7.61 7.99
N ILE A 102 -18.11 7.01 6.86
CA ILE A 102 -18.51 5.65 6.50
C ILE A 102 -18.06 4.66 7.57
N LEU A 103 -16.79 4.72 8.00
CA LEU A 103 -16.27 3.83 9.04
C LEU A 103 -17.04 3.99 10.36
N LEU A 104 -17.38 5.22 10.73
CA LEU A 104 -18.14 5.54 11.94
C LEU A 104 -19.59 5.04 11.86
N LEU A 105 -20.24 5.20 10.69
CA LEU A 105 -21.59 4.70 10.42
C LEU A 105 -21.64 3.17 10.41
N VAL A 106 -20.65 2.51 9.79
CA VAL A 106 -20.54 1.05 9.78
C VAL A 106 -20.27 0.50 11.18
N ALA A 107 -19.40 1.15 11.96
CA ALA A 107 -19.16 0.79 13.36
C ALA A 107 -20.43 0.89 14.21
N LYS A 108 -21.20 1.97 14.03
CA LYS A 108 -22.50 2.19 14.67
C LYS A 108 -23.54 1.15 14.24
N ALA A 109 -23.62 0.84 12.94
CA ALA A 109 -24.53 -0.16 12.39
C ALA A 109 -24.22 -1.57 12.90
N LYS A 110 -22.94 -1.91 13.10
CA LYS A 110 -22.48 -3.17 13.68
C LYS A 110 -22.52 -3.20 15.22
N LYS A 111 -23.10 -2.18 15.87
CA LYS A 111 -23.20 -2.05 17.33
C LYS A 111 -21.86 -2.27 18.06
N ARG A 112 -20.75 -1.86 17.46
CA ARG A 112 -19.45 -1.88 18.16
C ARG A 112 -19.41 -0.68 19.09
N TYR A 113 -19.47 -0.94 20.40
CA TYR A 113 -19.47 0.08 21.45
C TYR A 113 -18.08 0.64 21.78
N GLU A 114 -17.02 -0.01 21.29
CA GLU A 114 -15.66 0.49 21.48
C GLU A 114 -15.23 1.36 20.30
N PRO A 115 -14.77 2.61 20.57
CA PRO A 115 -14.20 3.44 19.52
C PRO A 115 -12.95 2.74 18.96
N LEU A 116 -12.93 2.53 17.65
CA LEU A 116 -11.75 2.02 16.94
C LEU A 116 -10.57 2.97 17.22
N ALA A 117 -9.63 2.53 18.06
CA ALA A 117 -8.56 3.34 18.65
C ALA A 117 -7.61 4.01 17.62
N HIS A 118 -7.75 3.65 16.33
CA HIS A 118 -6.91 4.15 15.25
C HIS A 118 -7.71 4.79 14.11
N THR A 119 -9.01 5.05 14.28
CA THR A 119 -9.86 5.64 13.23
C THR A 119 -9.30 6.98 12.74
N TYR A 120 -8.76 7.78 13.64
CA TYR A 120 -8.17 9.07 13.31
C TYR A 120 -6.89 8.93 12.49
N VAL A 121 -6.01 7.99 12.86
CA VAL A 121 -4.76 7.72 12.13
C VAL A 121 -5.05 7.19 10.72
N ILE A 122 -6.04 6.28 10.61
CA ILE A 122 -6.50 5.75 9.33
C ILE A 122 -7.11 6.87 8.48
N GLY A 123 -7.97 7.70 9.07
CA GLY A 123 -8.56 8.87 8.41
C GLY A 123 -7.51 9.85 7.91
N MET A 124 -6.50 10.13 8.72
CA MET A 124 -5.38 11.00 8.34
C MET A 124 -4.55 10.41 7.20
N ALA A 125 -4.28 9.11 7.22
CA ALA A 125 -3.61 8.41 6.13
C ALA A 125 -4.41 8.48 4.82
N PHE A 126 -5.73 8.27 4.87
CA PHE A 126 -6.61 8.42 3.71
C PHE A 126 -6.65 9.86 3.21
N TRP A 127 -6.80 10.84 4.11
CA TRP A 127 -6.79 12.26 3.77
C TRP A 127 -5.50 12.65 3.04
N LEU A 128 -4.35 12.24 3.57
CA LEU A 128 -3.04 12.55 3.00
C LEU A 128 -2.84 11.86 1.64
N THR A 129 -3.31 10.61 1.50
CA THR A 129 -3.28 9.88 0.22
C THR A 129 -4.12 10.57 -0.84
N PHE A 130 -5.35 10.96 -0.51
CA PHE A 130 -6.23 11.68 -1.44
C PHE A 130 -5.71 13.09 -1.76
N ALA A 131 -5.14 13.79 -0.77
CA ALA A 131 -4.49 15.07 -0.98
C ALA A 131 -3.36 14.98 -2.00
N ILE A 132 -2.49 13.98 -1.89
CA ILE A 132 -1.42 13.75 -2.87
C ILE A 132 -2.02 13.42 -4.24
N LEU A 133 -3.00 12.50 -4.31
CA LEU A 133 -3.60 12.07 -5.57
C LEU A 133 -4.28 13.21 -6.34
N LEU A 134 -4.97 14.10 -5.63
CA LEU A 134 -5.63 15.27 -6.21
C LEU A 134 -4.66 16.40 -6.53
N THR A 135 -3.60 16.59 -5.73
CA THR A 135 -2.63 17.68 -5.92
C THR A 135 -1.58 17.37 -6.98
N VAL A 136 -1.22 16.10 -7.20
CA VAL A 136 -0.20 15.67 -8.18
C VAL A 136 -0.69 15.84 -9.64
N HIS A 137 -1.86 16.45 -9.88
CA HIS A 137 -2.25 16.90 -11.20
C HIS A 137 -1.87 18.37 -11.45
N LYS A 138 -0.83 18.56 -12.26
CA LYS A 138 -0.77 19.65 -13.24
C LYS A 138 -0.82 19.02 -14.64
N PRO A 139 -1.62 19.55 -15.58
CA PRO A 139 -1.25 19.46 -16.99
C PRO A 139 0.09 20.17 -17.25
#